data_AF-A0A8H7CF51-F1
#
_entry.id   AF-A0A8H7CF51-F1
#
_cell.length_a   1.000
_cell.length_b   1.000
_cell.length_c   1.000
_cell.angle_alpha   90.00
_cell.angle_beta   90.00
_cell.angle_gamma   90.00
#
_symmetry.space_group_name_H-M   'P 1'
#
loop_
_entity.id
_entity.type
_entity.pdbx_description
1 polymer ?
#
loop_
_entity_poly.entity_id
_entity_poly.type
_entity_poly.pdbx_seq_one_letter_code
_entity_poly.pdbx_strand_id
1 'polypeptide(L)'
;MRCATTHPALNRFLLPSQGYVSCVSWNGLYYITGTDIVRLLAFWFEAFSRPVQNLKKFEEGVFSDLRSLKPGVDACLEEPQSPLLNLLFAYQCIRTKSRQKMFYWYSVPHDRLFLEALERDLKREAAGLEPTTQVTGEPALSFIWDGKQSLYELFIANRDVTRLDDDNMDSGSDTFTHDDAVSLFAMFSLYEGRPT
;
A
#
# COMPACT_ATOMS: atom_id res chain seq x y z
N MET A 1 -20.12 -17.90 -16.16
CA MET A 1 -18.84 -17.39 -16.68
C MET A 1 -19.10 -16.14 -17.50
N ARG A 2 -18.77 -14.95 -16.98
CA ARG A 2 -18.64 -13.75 -17.81
C ARG A 2 -17.17 -13.34 -17.68
N CYS A 3 -16.36 -13.62 -18.70
CA CYS A 3 -15.05 -12.99 -18.81
C CYS A 3 -15.29 -11.48 -18.79
N ALA A 4 -14.84 -10.80 -17.75
CA ALA A 4 -14.79 -9.35 -17.75
C ALA A 4 -13.92 -8.95 -18.93
N THR A 5 -14.49 -8.25 -19.90
CA THR A 5 -13.76 -7.66 -21.03
C THR A 5 -12.64 -6.82 -20.45
N THR A 6 -11.39 -7.25 -20.59
CA THR A 6 -10.23 -6.46 -20.16
C THR A 6 -10.01 -5.37 -21.19
N HIS A 7 -10.03 -4.10 -20.78
CA HIS A 7 -9.65 -3.01 -21.66
C HIS A 7 -8.12 -3.00 -21.80
N PRO A 8 -7.53 -2.76 -22.99
CA PRO A 8 -6.07 -2.72 -23.15
C PRO A 8 -5.35 -1.72 -22.24
N ALA A 9 -6.06 -0.67 -21.84
CA ALA A 9 -5.58 0.35 -20.90
C ALA A 9 -5.72 -0.04 -19.41
N LEU A 10 -6.36 -1.17 -19.08
CA LEU A 10 -6.67 -1.57 -17.71
C LEU A 10 -5.95 -2.86 -17.34
N ASN A 11 -4.93 -2.74 -16.51
CA ASN A 11 -4.26 -3.86 -15.87
C ASN A 11 -4.93 -4.13 -14.52
N ARG A 12 -5.56 -5.30 -14.39
CA ARG A 12 -6.29 -5.70 -13.18
C ARG A 12 -5.57 -6.82 -12.46
N PHE A 13 -5.23 -6.57 -11.21
CA PHE A 13 -4.62 -7.54 -10.32
C PHE A 13 -5.67 -8.07 -9.37
N LEU A 14 -5.93 -9.38 -9.43
CA LEU A 14 -6.83 -10.06 -8.50
C LEU A 14 -6.13 -10.21 -7.14
N LEU A 15 -6.79 -9.77 -6.08
CA LEU A 15 -6.33 -9.99 -4.71
C LEU A 15 -6.86 -11.33 -4.19
N PRO A 16 -6.14 -12.04 -3.31
CA PRO A 16 -6.62 -13.27 -2.66
C PRO A 16 -7.98 -13.13 -1.96
N SER A 17 -8.29 -11.93 -1.45
CA SER A 17 -9.58 -11.56 -0.86
C SER A 17 -10.73 -11.37 -1.87
N GLN A 18 -10.54 -11.79 -3.13
CA GLN A 18 -11.49 -11.68 -4.26
C GLN A 18 -11.79 -10.25 -4.73
N GLY A 19 -11.02 -9.25 -4.29
CA GLY A 19 -11.04 -7.89 -4.81
C GLY A 19 -10.14 -7.70 -6.03
N TYR A 20 -10.22 -6.54 -6.69
CA TYR A 20 -9.27 -6.15 -7.74
C TYR A 20 -8.59 -4.82 -7.39
N VAL A 21 -7.30 -4.72 -7.71
CA VAL A 21 -6.57 -3.46 -7.84
C VAL A 21 -6.42 -3.18 -9.33
N SER A 22 -6.81 -1.99 -9.77
CA SER A 22 -6.71 -1.59 -11.18
C SER A 22 -5.61 -0.55 -11.37
N CYS A 23 -4.66 -0.86 -12.26
CA CYS A 23 -3.69 0.08 -12.81
C CYS A 23 -4.17 0.50 -14.20
N VAL A 24 -4.18 1.81 -14.48
CA VAL A 24 -4.74 2.35 -15.72
C VAL A 24 -3.66 3.06 -16.50
N SER A 25 -3.37 2.59 -17.71
CA SER A 25 -2.48 3.25 -18.65
C SER A 25 -3.26 4.29 -19.46
N TRP A 26 -2.92 5.57 -19.30
CA TRP A 26 -3.61 6.67 -19.98
C TRP A 26 -2.61 7.75 -20.40
N ASN A 27 -2.63 8.17 -21.67
CA ASN A 27 -1.70 9.17 -22.21
C ASN A 27 -0.21 8.89 -21.91
N GLY A 28 0.20 7.61 -21.91
CA GLY A 28 1.59 7.20 -21.64
C GLY A 28 1.98 7.20 -20.16
N LEU A 29 1.05 7.45 -19.24
CA LEU A 29 1.26 7.40 -17.79
C LEU A 29 0.39 6.32 -17.16
N TYR A 30 0.81 5.82 -16.01
CA TYR A 30 0.05 4.82 -15.24
C TYR A 30 -0.56 5.45 -14.02
N TYR A 31 -1.83 5.14 -13.78
CA TYR A 31 -2.63 5.71 -12.70
C TYR A 31 -3.20 4.63 -11.79
N ILE A 32 -3.35 4.98 -10.52
CA ILE A 32 -4.06 4.20 -9.51
C ILE A 32 -5.08 5.08 -8.80
N THR A 33 -6.23 4.50 -8.44
CA THR A 33 -7.25 5.22 -7.67
C THR A 33 -6.95 5.15 -6.17
N GLY A 34 -7.40 6.14 -5.40
CA GLY A 34 -7.26 6.09 -3.94
C GLY A 34 -7.92 4.86 -3.31
N THR A 35 -9.06 4.42 -3.86
CA THR A 35 -9.72 3.19 -3.41
C THR A 35 -8.88 1.94 -3.71
N ASP A 36 -8.21 1.88 -4.85
CA ASP A 36 -7.30 0.78 -5.17
C ASP A 36 -6.05 0.78 -4.28
N ILE A 37 -5.53 1.95 -3.89
CA ILE A 37 -4.46 2.06 -2.89
C ILE A 37 -4.92 1.48 -1.54
N VAL A 38 -6.13 1.82 -1.07
CA VAL A 38 -6.67 1.24 0.18
C VAL A 38 -6.74 -0.28 0.08
N ARG A 39 -7.24 -0.83 -1.03
CA ARG A 39 -7.34 -2.29 -1.22
C ARG A 39 -5.97 -2.96 -1.23
N LEU A 40 -4.99 -2.34 -1.88
CA LEU A 40 -3.61 -2.81 -1.89
C LEU A 40 -3.04 -2.87 -0.46
N LEU A 41 -3.17 -1.79 0.31
CA LEU A 41 -2.68 -1.75 1.69
C LEU A 41 -3.42 -2.75 2.60
N ALA A 42 -4.75 -2.86 2.47
CA ALA A 42 -5.53 -3.83 3.24
C ALA A 42 -5.08 -5.27 2.96
N PHE A 43 -4.77 -5.57 1.70
CA PHE A 43 -4.19 -6.86 1.31
C PHE A 43 -2.81 -7.09 1.95
N TRP A 44 -1.94 -6.07 1.98
CA TRP A 44 -0.64 -6.19 2.66
C TRP A 44 -0.80 -6.42 4.17
N PHE A 45 -1.77 -5.80 4.81
CA PHE A 45 -2.09 -6.07 6.21
C PHE A 45 -2.57 -7.50 6.45
N GLU A 46 -3.45 -8.02 5.60
CA GLU A 46 -3.89 -9.42 5.65
C GLU A 46 -2.71 -10.38 5.50
N ALA A 47 -1.82 -10.10 4.54
CA ALA A 47 -0.67 -10.92 4.25
C ALA A 47 0.42 -10.81 5.33
N PHE A 48 0.51 -9.68 6.04
CA PHE A 48 1.28 -9.51 7.27
C PHE A 48 0.65 -10.21 8.49
N SER A 49 -0.42 -11.00 8.32
CA SER A 49 -1.18 -11.64 9.40
C SER A 49 -1.78 -10.65 10.41
N ARG A 50 -2.17 -9.48 9.91
CA ARG A 50 -2.78 -8.39 10.69
C ARG A 50 -3.98 -7.77 9.96
N PRO A 51 -5.06 -8.53 9.66
CA PRO A 51 -6.18 -8.04 8.85
C PRO A 51 -6.85 -6.78 9.40
N VAL A 52 -7.37 -5.97 8.49
CA VAL A 52 -8.14 -4.74 8.80
C VAL A 52 -9.53 -5.10 9.32
N GLN A 53 -9.81 -4.76 10.58
CA GLN A 53 -11.13 -4.97 11.19
C GLN A 53 -12.03 -3.75 11.03
N ASN A 54 -11.47 -2.54 11.19
CA ASN A 54 -12.21 -1.29 11.05
C ASN A 54 -11.91 -0.61 9.71
N LEU A 55 -12.50 -1.13 8.63
CA LEU A 55 -12.23 -0.68 7.26
C LEU A 55 -12.49 0.83 7.08
N LYS A 56 -13.53 1.38 7.70
CA LYS A 56 -13.87 2.81 7.57
C LYS A 56 -12.79 3.71 8.17
N LYS A 57 -12.35 3.43 9.41
CA LYS A 57 -11.27 4.21 10.03
C LYS A 57 -9.94 4.03 9.31
N PHE A 58 -9.68 2.82 8.80
CA PHE A 58 -8.49 2.54 8.00
C PHE A 58 -8.47 3.36 6.71
N GLU A 59 -9.59 3.36 5.97
CA GLU A 59 -9.80 4.20 4.77
C GLU A 59 -9.55 5.68 5.08
N GLU A 60 -10.16 6.21 6.15
CA GLU A 60 -9.98 7.61 6.57
C GLU A 60 -8.50 7.94 6.87
N GLY A 61 -7.77 7.02 7.50
CA GLY A 61 -6.33 7.14 7.77
C GLY A 61 -5.51 7.19 6.48
N VAL A 62 -5.68 6.21 5.59
CA VAL A 62 -4.98 6.15 4.29
C VAL A 62 -5.29 7.39 3.45
N PHE A 63 -6.55 7.81 3.37
CA PHE A 63 -6.92 9.03 2.65
C PHE A 63 -6.33 10.29 3.28
N SER A 64 -6.06 10.28 4.59
CA SER A 64 -5.34 11.36 5.25
C SER A 64 -3.88 11.41 4.80
N ASP A 65 -3.22 10.27 4.74
CA ASP A 65 -1.81 10.16 4.34
C ASP A 65 -1.64 10.57 2.85
N LEU A 66 -2.59 10.17 1.99
CA LEU A 66 -2.66 10.55 0.57
C LEU A 66 -2.90 12.05 0.30
N ARG A 67 -3.24 12.86 1.31
CA ARG A 67 -3.34 14.32 1.15
C ARG A 67 -1.98 14.98 0.93
N SER A 68 -0.90 14.35 1.39
CA SER A 68 0.47 14.84 1.24
C SER A 68 0.92 14.90 -0.23
N LEU A 69 0.41 13.99 -1.06
CA LEU A 69 0.73 13.88 -2.49
C LEU A 69 0.12 15.05 -3.28
N LYS A 70 0.92 15.80 -4.04
CA LYS A 70 0.48 17.06 -4.65
C LYS A 70 -0.11 16.85 -6.05
N PRO A 71 -1.27 17.47 -6.38
CA PRO A 71 -1.73 17.57 -7.75
C PRO A 71 -0.71 18.26 -8.65
N GLY A 72 -0.49 17.73 -9.86
CA GLY A 72 0.50 18.18 -10.83
C GLY A 72 1.91 17.59 -10.62
N VAL A 73 2.16 16.91 -9.50
CA VAL A 73 3.45 16.25 -9.21
C VAL A 73 3.24 14.75 -9.01
N ASP A 74 2.40 14.37 -8.05
CA ASP A 74 2.16 12.97 -7.66
C ASP A 74 0.80 12.46 -8.13
N ALA A 75 -0.07 13.37 -8.56
CA ALA A 75 -1.43 13.07 -8.95
C ALA A 75 -1.95 14.05 -10.02
N CYS A 76 -2.93 13.61 -10.80
CA CYS A 76 -3.76 14.45 -11.66
C CYS A 76 -5.14 14.66 -11.01
N LEU A 77 -5.73 15.84 -11.21
CA LEU A 77 -7.15 16.06 -10.92
C LEU A 77 -7.93 15.92 -12.22
N GLU A 78 -8.68 14.84 -12.34
CA GLU A 78 -9.53 14.57 -13.49
C GLU A 78 -10.89 15.23 -13.30
N GLU A 79 -11.28 16.06 -14.27
CA GLU A 79 -12.57 16.75 -14.26
C GLU A 79 -13.75 15.79 -14.46
N PRO A 80 -14.94 16.12 -13.94
CA PRO A 80 -16.13 15.30 -14.14
C PRO A 80 -16.36 14.98 -15.61
N GLN A 81 -16.80 13.75 -15.88
CA GLN A 81 -17.10 13.27 -17.24
C GLN A 81 -15.90 13.21 -18.20
N SER A 82 -14.65 13.32 -17.72
CA SER A 82 -13.48 13.10 -18.57
C SER A 82 -13.49 11.69 -19.19
N PRO A 83 -12.87 11.48 -20.37
CA PRO A 83 -12.81 10.16 -21.00
C PRO A 83 -12.19 9.10 -20.09
N LEU A 84 -11.18 9.47 -19.28
CA LEU A 84 -10.58 8.59 -18.28
C LEU A 84 -11.59 8.19 -17.21
N LEU A 85 -12.31 9.15 -16.60
CA LEU A 85 -13.33 8.81 -15.59
C LEU A 85 -14.49 8.00 -16.16
N ASN A 86 -14.87 8.25 -17.41
CA ASN A 86 -15.88 7.45 -18.10
C ASN A 86 -15.43 5.99 -18.27
N LEU A 87 -14.18 5.77 -18.67
CA LEU A 87 -13.56 4.45 -18.75
C LEU A 87 -13.58 3.77 -17.38
N LEU A 88 -13.01 4.42 -16.36
CA LEU A 88 -12.93 3.87 -15.00
C LEU A 88 -14.29 3.51 -14.43
N PHE A 89 -15.30 4.34 -14.67
CA PHE A 89 -16.67 4.08 -14.23
C PHE A 89 -17.30 2.91 -14.99
N ALA A 90 -17.11 2.82 -16.30
CA ALA A 90 -17.64 1.72 -17.12
C ALA A 90 -17.10 0.36 -16.68
N TYR A 91 -15.84 0.32 -16.23
CA TYR A 91 -15.22 -0.88 -15.69
C TYR A 91 -15.39 -1.04 -14.17
N GLN A 92 -16.13 -0.17 -13.48
CA GLN A 92 -16.34 -0.23 -12.03
C GLN A 92 -15.06 -0.05 -11.19
N CYS A 93 -14.03 0.62 -11.72
CA CYS A 93 -12.85 1.00 -10.93
C CYS A 93 -13.18 2.14 -9.95
N ILE A 94 -14.12 3.03 -10.32
CA ILE A 94 -14.60 4.13 -9.49
C ILE A 94 -16.12 4.08 -9.35
N ARG A 95 -16.65 4.60 -8.23
CA ARG A 95 -18.09 4.62 -7.94
C ARG A 95 -18.83 5.83 -8.52
N THR A 96 -18.12 6.92 -8.82
CA THR A 96 -18.72 8.17 -9.29
C THR A 96 -17.88 8.77 -10.41
N LYS A 97 -18.53 9.57 -11.28
CA LYS A 97 -17.87 10.38 -12.32
C LYS A 97 -17.64 11.83 -11.88
N SER A 98 -17.60 12.06 -10.57
CA SER A 98 -17.25 13.37 -10.00
C SER A 98 -15.77 13.65 -10.23
N ARG A 99 -15.32 14.87 -9.92
CA ARG A 99 -13.89 15.19 -9.94
C ARG A 99 -13.13 14.19 -9.05
N GLN A 100 -12.12 13.53 -9.59
CA GLN A 100 -11.32 12.52 -8.89
C GLN A 100 -9.86 12.92 -8.89
N LYS A 101 -9.17 12.64 -7.77
CA LYS A 101 -7.72 12.69 -7.71
C LYS A 101 -7.17 11.34 -8.12
N MET A 102 -6.52 11.30 -9.28
CA MET A 102 -5.87 10.12 -9.84
C MET A 102 -4.39 10.19 -9.49
N PHE A 103 -3.85 9.17 -8.84
CA PHE A 103 -2.44 9.16 -8.43
C PHE A 103 -1.59 8.52 -9.51
N TYR A 104 -0.41 9.06 -9.77
CA TYR A 104 0.56 8.39 -10.64
C TYR A 104 1.09 7.16 -9.92
N TRP A 105 0.98 5.99 -10.55
CA TRP A 105 1.36 4.70 -9.96
C TRP A 105 2.76 4.76 -9.33
N TYR A 106 3.73 5.29 -10.06
CA TYR A 106 5.13 5.37 -9.61
C TYR A 106 5.41 6.45 -8.56
N SER A 107 4.52 7.41 -8.36
CA SER A 107 4.69 8.49 -7.37
C SER A 107 4.09 8.14 -6.02
N VAL A 108 3.28 7.08 -5.92
CA VAL A 108 2.68 6.67 -4.65
C VAL A 108 3.73 5.89 -3.84
N PRO A 109 4.13 6.37 -2.65
CA PRO A 109 5.09 5.67 -1.81
C PRO A 109 4.38 4.56 -1.02
N HIS A 110 4.06 3.45 -1.71
CA HIS A 110 3.24 2.36 -1.15
C HIS A 110 3.79 1.82 0.18
N ASP A 111 5.10 1.52 0.24
CA ASP A 111 5.78 1.04 1.46
C ASP A 111 5.61 2.02 2.62
N ARG A 112 5.81 3.32 2.34
CA ARG A 112 5.66 4.37 3.34
C ARG A 112 4.25 4.44 3.88
N LEU A 113 3.24 4.38 3.00
CA LEU A 113 1.83 4.40 3.41
C LEU A 113 1.47 3.19 4.28
N PHE A 114 2.01 2.01 3.97
CA PHE A 114 1.84 0.82 4.80
C PHE A 114 2.46 1.00 6.18
N LEU A 115 3.73 1.42 6.23
CA LEU A 115 4.48 1.58 7.48
C LEU A 115 3.87 2.68 8.36
N GLU A 116 3.46 3.82 7.79
CA GLU A 116 2.76 4.88 8.52
C GLU A 116 1.40 4.41 9.07
N ALA A 117 0.67 3.56 8.32
CA ALA A 117 -0.57 2.95 8.79
C ALA A 117 -0.34 1.95 9.94
N LEU A 118 0.69 1.11 9.83
CA LEU A 118 1.05 0.13 10.85
C LEU A 118 1.53 0.81 12.13
N GLU A 119 2.42 1.80 12.01
CA GLU A 119 2.94 2.58 13.13
C GLU A 119 1.80 3.26 13.91
N ARG A 120 0.81 3.80 13.19
CA ARG A 120 -0.36 4.43 13.80
C ARG A 120 -1.22 3.45 14.60
N ASP A 121 -1.37 2.21 14.13
CA ASP A 121 -2.10 1.18 14.88
C ASP A 121 -1.31 0.68 16.09
N LEU A 122 0.01 0.51 15.97
CA LEU A 122 0.88 0.16 17.10
C LEU A 122 0.88 1.24 18.19
N LYS A 123 0.93 2.52 17.80
CA LYS A 123 0.80 3.65 18.74
C LYS A 123 -0.56 3.63 19.46
N ARG A 124 -1.64 3.22 18.78
CA ARG A 124 -2.97 3.09 19.41
C ARG A 124 -2.99 1.96 20.41
N GLU A 125 -2.47 0.79 20.06
CA GLU A 125 -2.37 -0.35 20.97
C GLU A 125 -1.55 -0.01 22.22
N ALA A 126 -0.39 0.63 22.05
CA ALA A 126 0.45 1.08 23.16
C ALA A 126 -0.26 2.10 24.06
N ALA A 127 -1.16 2.91 23.51
CA ALA A 127 -1.99 3.86 24.24
C ALA A 127 -3.28 3.24 24.81
N GLY A 128 -3.52 1.94 24.64
CA GLY A 128 -4.75 1.26 25.05
C GLY A 128 -5.99 1.67 24.25
N LEU A 129 -5.82 2.24 23.05
CA LEU A 129 -6.88 2.61 22.12
C LEU A 129 -7.11 1.50 21.11
N GLU A 130 -8.36 1.35 20.63
CA GLU A 130 -8.65 0.35 19.60
C GLU A 130 -7.94 0.69 18.27
N PRO A 131 -7.08 -0.21 17.76
CA PRO A 131 -6.46 -0.10 16.43
C PRO A 131 -7.48 -0.37 15.32
N THR A 132 -7.10 -0.10 14.06
CA THR A 132 -7.92 -0.46 12.90
C THR A 132 -7.72 -1.89 12.41
N THR A 133 -6.62 -2.51 12.81
CA THR A 133 -6.16 -3.85 12.42
C THR A 133 -5.95 -4.74 13.64
N GLN A 134 -5.99 -6.06 13.45
CA GLN A 134 -5.83 -7.02 14.54
C GLN A 134 -4.84 -8.11 14.14
N VAL A 135 -3.93 -8.45 15.05
CA VAL A 135 -2.98 -9.54 14.89
C VAL A 135 -3.71 -10.89 14.89
N THR A 136 -3.48 -11.72 13.87
CA THR A 136 -4.07 -13.06 13.74
C THR A 136 -3.03 -14.18 13.66
N GLY A 137 -1.75 -13.86 13.46
CA GLY A 137 -0.67 -14.84 13.34
C GLY A 137 0.68 -14.20 13.03
N GLU A 138 1.65 -15.03 12.61
CA GLU A 138 2.97 -14.57 12.20
C GLU A 138 2.96 -13.99 10.77
N PRO A 139 3.75 -12.94 10.48
CA PRO A 139 4.78 -12.34 11.36
C PRO A 139 4.27 -11.26 12.33
N ALA A 140 3.01 -10.81 12.23
CA ALA A 140 2.51 -9.73 13.08
C ALA A 140 2.51 -10.03 14.59
N LEU A 141 2.46 -11.31 14.98
CA LEU A 141 2.46 -11.71 16.39
C LEU A 141 3.81 -11.52 17.07
N SER A 142 4.91 -11.84 16.38
CA SER A 142 6.27 -11.63 16.88
C SER A 142 6.82 -10.23 16.61
N PHE A 143 6.10 -9.41 15.83
CA PHE A 143 6.52 -8.05 15.51
C PHE A 143 6.52 -7.14 16.74
N ILE A 144 7.70 -6.65 17.13
CA ILE A 144 7.90 -5.73 18.25
C ILE A 144 8.51 -4.43 17.73
N TRP A 145 7.93 -3.30 18.15
CA TRP A 145 8.44 -1.97 17.84
C TRP A 145 8.48 -1.12 19.12
N ASP A 146 9.63 -0.51 19.40
CA ASP A 146 9.91 0.18 20.66
C ASP A 146 9.51 1.66 20.68
N GLY A 147 9.03 2.19 19.56
CA GLY A 147 8.57 3.58 19.46
C GLY A 147 9.68 4.62 19.36
N LYS A 148 10.96 4.24 19.37
CA LYS A 148 12.08 5.21 19.41
C LYS A 148 12.34 5.88 18.07
N GLN A 149 12.10 5.16 16.97
CA GLN A 149 12.25 5.63 15.59
C GLN A 149 11.02 5.29 14.77
N SER A 150 10.75 6.05 13.70
CA SER A 150 9.64 5.71 12.80
C SER A 150 9.92 4.40 12.06
N LEU A 151 8.86 3.65 11.75
CA LEU A 151 9.00 2.40 11.00
C LEU A 151 9.61 2.64 9.61
N TYR A 152 9.32 3.78 9.01
CA TYR A 152 9.87 4.14 7.70
C TYR A 152 11.38 4.42 7.75
N GLU A 153 11.88 5.09 8.80
CA GLU A 153 13.33 5.32 8.95
C GLU A 153 14.08 4.01 9.14
N LEU A 154 13.55 3.10 9.98
CA LEU A 154 14.11 1.75 10.18
C LEU A 154 14.15 0.97 8.86
N PHE A 155 13.09 1.08 8.06
CA PHE A 155 13.01 0.44 6.75
C PHE A 155 14.08 0.95 5.76
N ILE A 156 14.31 2.27 5.71
CA ILE A 156 15.34 2.85 4.84
C ILE A 156 16.74 2.45 5.32
N ALA A 157 17.00 2.51 6.62
CA ALA A 157 18.30 2.13 7.18
C ALA A 157 18.68 0.67 6.83
N ASN A 158 17.72 -0.26 6.90
CA ASN A 158 17.96 -1.68 6.62
C ASN A 158 18.04 -2.01 5.12
N ARG A 159 17.52 -1.15 4.22
CA ARG A 159 17.70 -1.31 2.75
C ARG A 159 19.12 -1.00 2.28
N ASP A 160 19.83 -0.13 2.99
CA ASP A 160 21.19 0.25 2.61
C ASP A 160 22.24 -0.75 3.11
N VAL A 161 21.98 -1.42 4.24
CA VAL A 161 22.82 -2.51 4.77
C VAL A 161 22.78 -3.75 3.86
N THR A 162 21.68 -4.03 3.18
CA THR A 162 21.58 -5.17 2.23
C THR A 162 22.38 -4.98 0.93
N ARG A 163 23.03 -3.82 0.72
CA ARG A 163 23.92 -3.56 -0.43
C ARG A 163 25.40 -3.56 -0.09
N LEU A 164 25.74 -3.53 1.19
CA LEU A 164 27.10 -3.51 1.69
C LEU A 164 27.09 -4.49 2.86
N ASP A 165 27.49 -5.75 2.62
CA ASP A 165 28.21 -6.62 3.56
C ASP A 165 28.07 -8.10 3.15
N ASP A 166 28.96 -8.53 2.25
CA ASP A 166 29.28 -9.95 2.02
C ASP A 166 30.38 -10.45 2.98
N ASP A 167 30.83 -9.64 3.96
CA ASP A 167 31.91 -10.01 4.89
C ASP A 167 31.82 -9.24 6.21
N ASN A 168 31.06 -9.71 7.22
CA ASN A 168 31.55 -9.97 8.59
C ASN A 168 30.41 -10.30 9.57
N MET A 169 30.75 -11.16 10.53
CA MET A 169 29.89 -11.60 11.63
C MET A 169 30.43 -11.03 12.95
N ASP A 170 29.70 -10.13 13.62
CA ASP A 170 29.56 -10.12 15.10
C ASP A 170 28.45 -9.16 15.60
N SER A 171 27.94 -9.55 16.75
CA SER A 171 26.84 -9.17 17.64
C SER A 171 26.59 -7.70 18.01
N GLY A 172 25.30 -7.39 18.18
CA GLY A 172 24.80 -6.21 18.88
C GLY A 172 23.28 -6.08 18.74
N SER A 173 22.57 -6.33 19.84
CA SER A 173 21.10 -6.31 19.99
C SER A 173 20.41 -5.05 19.51
N ASP A 174 19.36 -5.22 18.70
CA ASP A 174 18.07 -4.48 18.69
C ASP A 174 17.54 -4.46 17.24
N THR A 175 16.78 -5.47 16.81
CA THR A 175 16.51 -5.59 15.37
C THR A 175 15.15 -6.19 15.06
N PHE A 176 14.32 -5.37 14.40
CA PHE A 176 13.56 -5.79 13.22
C PHE A 176 14.38 -6.84 12.47
N THR A 177 13.98 -8.10 12.52
CA THR A 177 14.89 -9.16 12.10
C THR A 177 15.04 -9.11 10.58
N HIS A 178 16.22 -9.49 10.09
CA HIS A 178 16.48 -9.64 8.66
C HIS A 178 15.42 -10.52 7.99
N ASP A 179 14.88 -11.53 8.69
CA ASP A 179 13.84 -12.42 8.19
C ASP A 179 12.46 -11.77 8.10
N ASP A 180 12.09 -10.91 9.07
CA ASP A 180 10.85 -10.11 9.02
C ASP A 180 10.89 -9.12 7.85
N ALA A 181 12.05 -8.51 7.64
CA ALA A 181 12.33 -7.62 6.53
C ALA A 181 12.19 -8.38 5.20
N VAL A 182 12.88 -9.51 5.04
CA VAL A 182 12.87 -10.33 3.81
C VAL A 182 11.48 -10.88 3.50
N SER A 183 10.69 -11.25 4.51
CA SER A 183 9.30 -11.71 4.33
C SER A 183 8.36 -10.57 3.91
N LEU A 184 8.51 -9.38 4.49
CA LEU A 184 7.86 -8.15 3.99
C LEU A 184 8.28 -7.90 2.53
N PHE A 185 9.59 -7.89 2.23
CA PHE A 185 10.17 -7.59 0.93
C PHE A 185 9.78 -8.58 -0.18
N ALA A 186 9.74 -9.89 0.10
CA ALA A 186 9.31 -10.90 -0.86
C ALA A 186 7.81 -10.76 -1.21
N MET A 187 7.01 -10.33 -0.24
CA MET A 187 5.59 -10.03 -0.42
C MET A 187 5.36 -8.73 -1.22
N PHE A 188 6.25 -7.74 -1.09
CA PHE A 188 6.21 -6.47 -1.83
C PHE A 188 6.72 -6.59 -3.28
N SER A 189 7.72 -7.45 -3.54
CA SER A 189 8.30 -7.66 -4.89
C SER A 189 7.28 -8.19 -5.92
N LEU A 190 6.19 -8.83 -5.48
CA LEU A 190 5.10 -9.29 -6.36
C LEU A 190 4.31 -8.15 -7.02
N TYR A 191 4.35 -6.93 -6.47
CA TYR A 191 3.60 -5.77 -6.97
C TYR A 191 4.47 -4.57 -7.38
N GLU A 192 5.78 -4.61 -7.16
CA GLU A 192 6.76 -3.72 -7.81
C GLU A 192 6.94 -4.03 -9.31
N GLY A 193 6.27 -5.08 -9.80
CA GLY A 193 6.22 -5.43 -11.21
C GLY A 193 5.77 -4.24 -12.05
N ARG A 194 6.66 -3.75 -12.93
CA ARG A 194 6.31 -2.86 -14.04
C ARG A 194 5.02 -3.39 -14.66
N PRO A 195 3.98 -2.55 -14.85
CA PRO A 195 2.85 -2.95 -15.66
C PRO A 195 3.37 -3.16 -17.09
N THR A 196 3.73 -4.40 -17.42
CA THR A 196 4.10 -4.84 -18.76
C THR A 196 2.95 -4.60 -19.72
#